data_AF-A0A953REA5-F1
#
_entry.id   AF-A0A953REA5-F1
#
_cell.length_a   1.000
_cell.length_b   1.000
_cell.length_c   1.000
_cell.angle_alpha   90.00
_cell.angle_beta   90.00
_cell.angle_gamma   90.00
#
_symmetry.space_group_name_H-M   'P 1'
#
loop_
_entity.id
_entity.type
_entity.pdbx_description
1 polymer ?
#
loop_
_entity_poly.entity_id
_entity_poly.type
_entity_poly.pdbx_seq_one_letter_code
_entity_poly.pdbx_strand_id
1 'polypeptide(L)'
;MSSTNLLERTAIGKTWNPKLACAITLALVFLSGAAAGAVAMNLGVHKGLHQPAFDTPAGKARYFARMQKELDLTPAQSEQIESLLNDFWQLYHTVLSDSKQRVEQLLNEEQRKKFELLLQQQQPR
;
A
#
# COMPACT_ATOMS: atom_id res chain seq x y z
N MET A 1 -57.46 25.18 -7.95
CA MET A 1 -57.19 24.60 -9.29
C MET A 1 -56.28 25.55 -10.05
N SER A 2 -55.37 24.99 -10.87
CA SER A 2 -54.32 25.63 -11.71
C SER A 2 -53.00 25.88 -10.96
N SER A 3 -52.00 24.98 -10.94
CA SER A 3 -51.28 24.19 -11.97
C SER A 3 -50.28 25.00 -12.81
N THR A 4 -49.04 24.48 -12.76
CA THR A 4 -47.96 24.56 -13.76
C THR A 4 -47.38 25.92 -14.09
N ASN A 5 -46.20 26.23 -13.52
CA ASN A 5 -45.04 26.80 -14.24
C ASN A 5 -43.75 26.64 -13.41
N LEU A 6 -43.47 25.39 -12.99
CA LEU A 6 -42.10 24.88 -12.96
C LEU A 6 -41.68 24.74 -14.44
N LEU A 7 -40.48 25.19 -14.81
CA LEU A 7 -39.74 24.88 -16.05
C LEU A 7 -39.67 25.91 -17.20
N GLU A 8 -40.31 27.07 -17.16
CA GLU A 8 -40.14 28.04 -18.25
C GLU A 8 -39.02 29.05 -17.98
N ARG A 9 -38.00 29.01 -18.85
CA ARG A 9 -36.85 29.93 -18.94
C ARG A 9 -35.70 29.66 -17.97
N THR A 10 -35.19 28.44 -18.09
CA THR A 10 -33.80 28.28 -18.55
C THR A 10 -33.48 29.29 -19.65
N ALA A 11 -33.10 30.51 -19.25
CA ALA A 11 -32.41 31.45 -20.13
C ALA A 11 -30.99 30.92 -20.37
N ILE A 12 -30.89 29.76 -21.04
CA ILE A 12 -29.72 29.32 -21.78
C ILE A 12 -29.66 30.24 -23.01
N GLY A 13 -29.38 31.49 -22.73
CA GLY A 13 -29.42 32.61 -23.67
C GLY A 13 -28.38 33.65 -23.25
N LYS A 14 -27.28 33.20 -22.65
CA LYS A 14 -26.03 33.94 -22.72
C LYS A 14 -25.31 33.30 -23.89
N THR A 15 -24.85 34.07 -24.85
CA THR A 15 -23.98 33.56 -25.92
C THR A 15 -22.64 33.21 -25.29
N TRP A 16 -22.53 31.99 -24.73
CA TRP A 16 -21.27 31.50 -24.20
C TRP A 16 -20.33 31.35 -25.38
N ASN A 17 -19.15 31.96 -25.29
CA ASN A 17 -18.10 31.68 -26.25
C ASN A 17 -17.89 30.16 -26.26
N PRO A 18 -17.99 29.47 -27.41
CA PRO A 18 -17.90 28.02 -27.46
C PRO A 18 -16.59 27.50 -26.85
N LYS A 19 -15.52 28.31 -26.91
CA LYS A 19 -14.24 28.05 -26.25
C LYS A 19 -14.36 28.06 -24.72
N LEU A 20 -15.14 28.99 -24.16
CA LEU A 20 -15.37 29.12 -22.72
C LEU A 20 -16.24 27.97 -22.20
N ALA A 21 -17.30 27.60 -22.92
CA ALA A 21 -18.13 26.45 -22.57
C ALA A 21 -17.31 25.15 -22.58
N CYS A 22 -16.50 24.93 -23.61
CA CYS A 22 -15.59 23.79 -23.71
C CYS A 22 -14.56 23.77 -22.56
N ALA A 23 -13.93 24.90 -22.27
CA ALA A 23 -12.96 25.02 -21.18
C ALA A 23 -13.58 24.67 -19.82
N ILE A 24 -14.82 25.11 -19.56
CA ILE A 24 -15.51 24.85 -18.30
C ILE A 24 -15.94 23.39 -18.19
N THR A 25 -16.40 22.77 -19.28
CA THR A 25 -16.69 21.33 -19.27
C THR A 25 -15.45 20.49 -19.03
N LEU A 26 -14.31 20.84 -19.66
CA LEU A 26 -13.05 20.14 -19.44
C LEU A 26 -12.54 20.33 -18.01
N ALA A 27 -12.66 21.54 -17.46
CA ALA A 27 -12.31 21.83 -16.08
C ALA A 27 -13.15 21.01 -15.10
N LEU A 28 -14.47 20.89 -15.33
CA LEU A 28 -15.36 20.08 -14.49
C LEU A 28 -15.02 18.59 -14.56
N VAL A 29 -14.79 18.06 -15.77
CA VAL A 29 -14.38 16.65 -15.94
C VAL A 29 -13.06 16.41 -15.23
N PHE A 30 -12.08 17.30 -15.40
CA PHE A 30 -10.80 17.22 -14.71
C PHE A 30 -10.95 17.26 -13.19
N LEU A 31 -11.79 18.15 -12.67
CA LEU A 31 -12.03 18.29 -11.23
C LEU A 31 -12.72 17.03 -10.66
N SER A 32 -13.68 16.46 -11.39
CA SER A 32 -14.32 15.20 -11.00
C SER A 32 -13.33 14.03 -10.99
N GLY A 33 -12.45 13.94 -11.99
CA GLY A 33 -11.38 12.95 -12.05
C GLY A 33 -10.36 13.13 -10.93
N ALA A 34 -9.96 14.38 -10.63
CA ALA A 34 -9.05 14.69 -9.54
C ALA A 34 -9.66 14.35 -8.17
N ALA A 35 -10.94 14.65 -7.94
CA ALA A 35 -11.64 14.30 -6.72
C ALA A 35 -11.76 12.78 -6.55
N ALA A 36 -12.15 12.05 -7.61
CA ALA A 36 -12.19 10.60 -7.60
C ALA A 36 -10.80 9.97 -7.35
N GLY A 37 -9.76 10.51 -7.98
CA GLY A 37 -8.36 10.11 -7.76
C GLY A 37 -7.91 10.37 -6.32
N ALA A 38 -8.21 11.53 -5.76
CA ALA A 38 -7.88 11.88 -4.38
C ALA A 38 -8.59 10.95 -3.37
N VAL A 39 -9.86 10.64 -3.61
CA VAL A 39 -10.62 9.67 -2.80
C VAL A 39 -10.02 8.26 -2.93
N ALA A 40 -9.66 7.81 -4.13
CA ALA A 40 -9.02 6.51 -4.33
C ALA A 40 -7.66 6.41 -3.62
N MET A 41 -6.84 7.47 -3.65
CA MET A 41 -5.58 7.53 -2.92
C MET A 41 -5.80 7.54 -1.40
N ASN A 42 -6.80 8.28 -0.91
CA ASN A 42 -7.14 8.36 0.52
C ASN A 42 -7.71 7.03 1.06
N LEU A 43 -8.48 6.30 0.25
CA LEU A 43 -9.02 4.97 0.61
C LEU A 43 -7.98 3.85 0.57
N GLY A 44 -6.71 4.16 0.29
CA GLY A 44 -5.60 3.25 0.58
C GLY A 44 -5.15 2.37 -0.58
N VAL A 45 -5.28 2.82 -1.83
CA VAL A 45 -4.57 2.20 -2.97
C VAL A 45 -3.06 2.06 -2.68
N HIS A 46 -2.48 2.98 -1.91
CA HIS A 46 -1.09 2.87 -1.43
C HIS A 46 -0.85 1.81 -0.34
N LYS A 47 -1.85 1.44 0.47
CA LYS A 47 -1.73 0.36 1.48
C LYS A 47 -1.66 -1.03 0.83
N GLY A 48 -2.15 -1.17 -0.40
CA GLY A 48 -2.01 -2.40 -1.19
C GLY A 48 -0.69 -2.52 -1.94
N LEU A 49 0.01 -1.41 -2.17
CA LEU A 49 1.25 -1.35 -2.95
C LEU A 49 2.49 -1.76 -2.13
N HIS A 50 2.50 -1.52 -0.82
CA HIS A 50 3.54 -2.03 0.07
C HIS A 50 3.05 -3.30 0.75
N GLN A 51 3.48 -4.46 0.24
CA GLN A 51 3.31 -5.69 0.99
C GLN A 51 4.12 -5.58 2.29
N PRO A 52 3.52 -5.89 3.46
CA PRO A 52 4.26 -5.87 4.72
C PRO A 52 5.47 -6.78 4.58
N ALA A 53 6.64 -6.28 5.00
CA ALA A 53 7.87 -7.05 4.93
C ALA A 53 7.69 -8.37 5.69
N PHE A 54 8.29 -9.42 5.14
CA PHE A 54 8.09 -10.80 5.57
C PHE A 54 8.47 -11.05 7.03
N ASP A 55 9.39 -10.25 7.57
CA ASP A 55 9.86 -10.30 8.95
C ASP A 55 8.88 -9.65 9.96
N THR A 56 7.94 -8.83 9.49
CA THR A 56 6.94 -8.17 10.34
C THR A 56 5.84 -9.15 10.80
N PRO A 57 5.22 -8.95 11.98
CA PRO A 57 4.09 -9.77 12.42
C PRO A 57 2.94 -9.83 11.39
N ALA A 58 2.65 -8.70 10.74
CA ALA A 58 1.63 -8.61 9.70
C ALA A 58 2.03 -9.36 8.41
N GLY A 59 3.31 -9.32 8.03
CA GLY A 59 3.86 -10.06 6.89
C GLY A 59 3.81 -11.57 7.11
N LYS A 60 4.19 -12.02 8.30
CA LYS A 60 4.12 -13.43 8.73
C LYS A 60 2.69 -13.96 8.68
N ALA A 61 1.74 -13.25 9.28
CA ALA A 61 0.33 -13.61 9.28
C ALA A 61 -0.23 -13.67 7.84
N ARG A 62 0.12 -12.70 6.99
CA ARG A 62 -0.30 -12.67 5.58
C ARG A 62 0.27 -13.85 4.79
N TYR A 63 1.54 -14.19 4.99
CA TYR A 63 2.18 -15.32 4.33
C TYR A 63 1.54 -16.65 4.75
N PHE A 64 1.31 -16.85 6.04
CA PHE A 64 0.62 -18.03 6.55
C PHE A 64 -0.80 -18.15 6.01
N ALA A 65 -1.59 -17.07 6.07
CA ALA A 65 -2.96 -17.05 5.53
C ALA A 65 -2.99 -17.35 4.02
N ARG A 66 -1.97 -16.91 3.27
CA ARG A 66 -1.81 -17.24 1.86
C ARG A 66 -1.56 -18.74 1.66
N MET A 67 -0.65 -19.35 2.41
CA MET A 67 -0.38 -20.79 2.31
C MET A 67 -1.60 -21.63 2.71
N GLN A 68 -2.28 -21.25 3.79
CA GLN A 68 -3.50 -21.90 4.23
C GLN A 68 -4.55 -21.93 3.12
N LYS A 69 -4.74 -20.80 2.43
CA LYS A 69 -5.69 -20.67 1.33
C LYS A 69 -5.24 -21.38 0.06
N GLU A 70 -3.99 -21.23 -0.36
CA GLU A 70 -3.50 -21.78 -1.64
C GLU A 70 -3.30 -23.30 -1.60
N LEU A 71 -3.03 -23.87 -0.41
CA LEU A 71 -2.81 -25.30 -0.24
C LEU A 71 -4.02 -26.05 0.36
N ASP A 72 -5.10 -25.32 0.68
CA ASP A 72 -6.31 -25.85 1.32
C ASP A 72 -6.00 -26.69 2.58
N LEU A 73 -5.25 -26.09 3.50
CA LEU A 73 -4.75 -26.79 4.68
C LEU A 73 -5.88 -27.14 5.65
N THR A 74 -5.88 -28.38 6.14
CA THR A 74 -6.72 -28.79 7.26
C THR A 74 -6.32 -28.04 8.55
N PRO A 75 -7.19 -27.97 9.58
CA PRO A 75 -6.85 -27.31 10.85
C PRO A 75 -5.58 -27.89 11.50
N ALA A 76 -5.43 -29.22 11.50
CA ALA A 76 -4.26 -29.89 12.07
C ALA A 76 -2.96 -29.58 11.29
N GLN A 77 -3.02 -29.53 9.95
CA GLN A 77 -1.86 -29.14 9.13
C GLN A 77 -1.50 -27.67 9.33
N SER A 78 -2.51 -26.80 9.46
CA SER A 78 -2.32 -25.36 9.69
C SER A 78 -1.56 -25.13 10.99
N GLU A 79 -1.96 -25.77 12.08
CA GLU A 79 -1.31 -25.66 13.38
C GLU A 79 0.15 -26.14 13.35
N GLN A 80 0.42 -27.27 12.69
CA GLN A 80 1.78 -27.79 12.53
C GLN A 80 2.67 -26.84 11.70
N ILE A 81 2.15 -26.32 10.59
CA ILE A 81 2.90 -25.39 9.74
C ILE A 81 3.13 -24.07 10.46
N GLU A 82 2.17 -23.57 11.23
CA GLU A 82 2.32 -22.36 12.03
C GLU A 82 3.45 -22.51 13.06
N SER A 83 3.51 -23.65 13.76
CA SER A 83 4.62 -23.96 14.67
C SER A 83 5.98 -23.95 13.96
N LEU A 84 6.08 -24.63 12.81
CA LEU A 84 7.33 -24.69 12.03
C LEU A 84 7.78 -23.30 11.55
N LEU A 85 6.85 -22.45 11.12
CA LEU A 85 7.16 -21.08 10.71
C LEU A 85 7.62 -20.22 11.88
N ASN A 86 7.00 -20.37 13.05
CA ASN A 86 7.42 -19.64 14.25
C ASN A 86 8.85 -20.01 14.66
N ASP A 87 9.18 -21.30 14.66
CA ASP A 87 10.54 -21.78 14.93
C ASP A 87 11.54 -21.24 13.89
N PHE A 88 11.15 -21.28 12.61
CA PHE A 88 11.98 -20.74 11.54
C PHE A 88 12.23 -19.24 11.70
N TRP A 89 11.23 -18.45 12.09
CA TRP A 89 11.42 -17.01 12.34
C TRP A 89 12.36 -16.73 13.48
N GLN A 90 12.27 -17.49 14.56
CA GLN A 90 13.17 -17.35 15.68
C GLN A 90 14.62 -17.64 15.26
N LEU A 91 14.84 -18.77 14.58
CA LEU A 91 16.15 -19.15 14.06
C LEU A 91 16.72 -18.12 13.08
N TYR A 92 15.90 -17.67 12.13
CA TYR A 92 16.29 -16.67 11.13
C TYR A 92 16.75 -15.37 11.79
N HIS A 93 15.99 -14.85 12.77
CA HIS A 93 16.39 -13.65 13.50
C HIS A 93 17.71 -13.81 14.24
N THR A 94 17.91 -14.95 14.91
CA THR A 94 19.16 -15.24 15.61
C THR A 94 20.34 -15.27 14.64
N VAL A 95 20.24 -16.03 13.55
CA VAL A 95 21.30 -16.13 12.53
C VAL A 95 21.60 -14.76 11.91
N LEU A 96 20.56 -13.97 11.59
CA LEU A 96 20.74 -12.64 11.02
C LEU A 96 21.48 -11.71 12.00
N SER A 97 21.08 -11.70 13.28
CA SER A 97 21.73 -10.88 14.30
C SER A 97 23.19 -11.29 14.57
N ASP A 98 23.46 -12.59 14.69
CA ASP A 98 24.81 -13.11 14.91
C ASP A 98 25.70 -12.83 13.69
N SER A 99 25.20 -13.07 12.48
CA SER A 99 25.94 -12.77 11.25
C SER A 99 26.28 -11.28 11.12
N LYS A 100 25.34 -10.38 11.45
CA LYS A 100 25.58 -8.94 11.46
C LYS A 100 26.70 -8.59 12.44
N GLN A 101 26.63 -9.09 13.67
CA GLN A 101 27.63 -8.82 14.70
C GLN A 101 29.02 -9.34 14.29
N ARG A 102 29.10 -10.54 13.71
CA ARG A 102 30.36 -11.10 13.21
C ARG A 102 30.96 -10.28 12.08
N VAL A 103 30.13 -9.78 11.16
CA VAL A 103 30.59 -8.86 10.11
C VAL A 103 31.15 -7.59 10.75
N GLU A 104 30.43 -6.96 11.68
CA GLU A 104 30.89 -5.75 12.36
C GLU A 104 32.24 -5.94 13.07
N GLN A 105 32.47 -7.11 13.68
CA GLN A 105 33.75 -7.42 14.32
C GLN A 105 34.94 -7.45 13.35
N LEU A 106 34.72 -7.78 12.08
CA LEU A 106 35.76 -7.81 11.04
C LEU A 106 36.04 -6.42 10.45
N LEU A 107 35.12 -5.47 10.63
CA LEU A 107 35.20 -4.14 10.04
C LEU A 107 35.91 -3.15 10.98
N ASN A 108 36.63 -2.21 10.39
CA ASN A 108 37.08 -1.01 11.09
C ASN A 108 35.92 -0.01 11.30
N GLU A 109 36.17 1.04 12.09
CA GLU A 109 35.14 2.01 12.49
C GLU A 109 34.46 2.72 11.32
N GLU A 110 35.22 3.10 10.28
CA GLU A 110 34.66 3.76 9.10
C GLU A 110 33.78 2.79 8.28
N GLN A 111 34.27 1.55 8.12
CA GLN A 111 33.55 0.48 7.41
C GLN A 111 32.26 0.09 8.14
N ARG A 112 32.24 0.06 9.48
CA ARG A 112 31.02 -0.19 10.27
C ARG A 112 29.93 0.83 10.00
N LYS A 113 30.28 2.13 10.04
CA LYS A 113 29.32 3.21 9.73
C LYS A 113 28.75 3.08 8.33
N LYS A 114 29.60 2.73 7.35
CA LYS A 114 29.14 2.49 5.98
C LYS A 114 28.24 1.25 5.88
N PHE A 115 28.57 0.18 6.60
CA PHE A 115 27.77 -1.04 6.66
C PHE A 115 26.38 -0.79 7.26
N GLU A 116 26.28 -0.05 8.36
CA GLU A 116 24.99 0.35 8.94
C GLU A 116 24.14 1.15 7.96
N LEU A 117 24.74 2.09 7.22
CA LEU A 117 24.04 2.85 6.19
C LEU A 117 23.51 1.96 5.06
N LEU A 118 24.30 0.97 4.62
CA LEU A 118 23.88 0.00 3.60
C LEU A 118 22.69 -0.83 4.08
N LEU A 119 22.70 -1.28 5.35
CA LEU A 119 21.58 -2.01 5.94
C LEU A 119 20.31 -1.16 6.03
N GLN A 120 20.43 0.12 6.41
CA GLN A 120 19.29 1.04 6.48
C GLN A 120 18.69 1.36 5.11
N GLN A 121 19.49 1.37 4.04
CA GLN A 121 19.01 1.56 2.68
C GLN A 121 18.21 0.36 2.15
N GLN A 122 18.50 -0.85 2.64
CA GLN A 122 17.80 -2.07 2.23
C GLN A 122 16.50 -2.32 2.99
N GLN A 123 16.29 -1.68 4.14
CA GLN A 123 15.00 -1.75 4.83
C GLN A 123 13.97 -0.89 4.09
N PRO A 124 12.87 -1.48 3.56
CA PRO A 124 11.79 -0.68 3.00
C PRO A 124 11.18 0.19 4.12
N ARG A 125 10.98 1.48 3.83
CA ARG A 125 10.34 2.45 4.74
C ARG A 125 8.89 2.10 5.04
#